data_AF-A0A0F9C176-F1
#
_entry.id   AF-A0A0F9C176-F1
#
_cell.length_a   1.000
_cell.length_b   1.000
_cell.length_c   1.000
_cell.angle_alpha   90.00
_cell.angle_beta   90.00
_cell.angle_gamma   90.00
#
_symmetry.space_group_name_H-M   'P 1'
#
loop_
_entity.id
_entity.type
_entity.pdbx_description
1 polymer ?
#
loop_
_entity_poly.entity_id
_entity_poly.type
_entity_poly.pdbx_seq_one_letter_code
_entity_poly.pdbx_strand_id
1 'polypeptide(L)'
;MAWLEVVRLVAGLVFVLYVPGYVWSRVFFPDATALERMATSIALSAAFVPAVLYFGNTIVGLPITAMTAAGATLVIAGGGTIFLWRQVSLGESSQE
;
A
#
# COMPACT_ATOMS: atom_id res chain seq x y z
N MET A 1 -1.60 19.96 -22.73
CA MET A 1 -1.61 20.18 -21.26
C MET A 1 -2.55 19.19 -20.55
N ALA A 2 -3.78 18.97 -21.03
CA ALA A 2 -4.73 18.00 -20.42
C ALA A 2 -4.20 16.56 -20.24
N TRP A 3 -3.42 16.03 -21.20
CA TRP A 3 -2.91 14.65 -21.12
C TRP A 3 -2.00 14.39 -19.91
N LEU A 4 -1.13 15.35 -19.56
CA LEU A 4 -0.23 15.22 -18.42
C LEU A 4 -0.99 15.14 -17.10
N GLU A 5 -2.12 15.85 -17.00
CA GLU A 5 -2.98 15.82 -15.81
C GLU A 5 -3.68 14.47 -15.67
N VAL A 6 -4.15 13.89 -16.78
CA VAL A 6 -4.75 12.55 -16.81
C VAL A 6 -3.73 11.51 -16.36
N VAL A 7 -2.51 11.54 -16.92
CA VAL A 7 -1.44 10.61 -16.52
C VAL A 7 -1.11 10.77 -15.03
N ARG A 8 -1.02 12.00 -14.53
CA ARG A 8 -0.75 12.28 -13.11
C ARG A 8 -1.87 11.73 -12.21
N LEU A 9 -3.13 11.91 -12.59
CA LEU A 9 -4.28 11.42 -11.82
C LEU A 9 -4.31 9.90 -11.78
N VAL A 10 -4.14 9.25 -12.93
CA VAL A 10 -4.12 7.78 -13.02
C VAL A 10 -2.95 7.21 -12.23
N ALA A 11 -1.75 7.78 -12.39
CA ALA A 11 -0.57 7.35 -11.64
C ALA A 11 -0.75 7.55 -10.12
N GLY A 12 -1.30 8.68 -9.69
CA GLY A 12 -1.60 8.96 -8.29
C GLY A 12 -2.62 7.99 -7.70
N LEU A 13 -3.69 7.68 -8.44
CA LEU A 13 -4.71 6.71 -8.03
C LEU A 13 -4.12 5.30 -7.89
N VAL A 14 -3.33 4.84 -8.87
CA VAL A 14 -2.68 3.52 -8.79
C VAL A 14 -1.69 3.48 -7.63
N PHE A 15 -0.89 4.53 -7.46
CA PHE A 15 0.08 4.64 -6.38
C PHE A 15 -0.57 4.57 -5.01
N VAL A 16 -1.63 5.33 -4.77
CA VAL A 16 -2.31 5.39 -3.48
C VAL A 16 -3.21 4.18 -3.27
N LEU A 17 -4.06 3.80 -4.23
CA LEU A 17 -5.11 2.80 -4.01
C LEU A 17 -4.71 1.36 -4.32
N TYR A 18 -3.64 1.13 -5.09
CA TYR A 18 -3.29 -0.22 -5.53
C TYR A 18 -1.97 -0.71 -4.95
N VAL A 19 -0.89 0.07 -5.05
CA VAL A 19 0.47 -0.38 -4.69
C VAL A 19 0.58 -0.91 -3.25
N PRO A 20 0.26 -0.14 -2.19
CA PRO A 20 0.38 -0.65 -0.82
C PRO A 20 -0.55 -1.84 -0.56
N GLY A 21 -1.79 -1.77 -1.06
CA GLY A 21 -2.75 -2.86 -0.88
C GLY A 21 -2.33 -4.15 -1.59
N TYR A 22 -1.69 -4.06 -2.75
CA TYR A 22 -1.15 -5.21 -3.47
C TYR A 22 -0.06 -5.94 -2.70
N VAL A 23 0.88 -5.18 -2.14
CA VAL A 23 1.94 -5.73 -1.29
C VAL A 23 1.34 -6.45 -0.08
N TRP A 24 0.42 -5.80 0.64
CA TRP A 24 -0.20 -6.43 1.81
C TRP A 24 -1.17 -7.56 1.46
N SER A 25 -1.79 -7.54 0.28
CA SER A 25 -2.63 -8.66 -0.19
C SER A 25 -1.82 -9.95 -0.36
N ARG A 26 -0.54 -9.84 -0.72
CA ARG A 26 0.37 -10.99 -0.82
C ARG A 26 0.72 -11.57 0.54
N VAL A 27 0.73 -10.73 1.58
CA VAL A 27 0.99 -11.13 2.97
C VAL A 27 -0.25 -11.82 3.56
N PHE A 28 -1.40 -11.17 3.50
CA PHE A 28 -2.61 -11.65 4.17
C PHE A 28 -3.39 -12.70 3.37
N PHE A 29 -3.28 -12.66 2.04
CA PHE A 29 -4.03 -13.53 1.12
C PHE A 29 -3.08 -14.13 0.06
N PRO A 30 -2.11 -14.99 0.46
CA PRO A 30 -1.12 -15.54 -0.47
C PRO A 30 -1.77 -16.27 -1.66
N ASP A 31 -2.80 -17.06 -1.40
CA ASP A 31 -3.50 -17.92 -2.36
C ASP A 31 -4.60 -17.21 -3.17
N ALA A 32 -4.75 -15.89 -3.00
CA ALA A 32 -5.76 -15.12 -3.73
C ALA A 32 -5.57 -15.23 -5.25
N THR A 33 -6.67 -15.53 -5.95
CA THR A 33 -6.75 -15.47 -7.41
C THR A 33 -6.50 -14.04 -7.92
N ALA A 34 -6.24 -13.87 -9.22
CA ALA A 34 -5.94 -12.55 -9.78
C ALA A 34 -7.06 -11.51 -9.51
N LEU A 35 -8.33 -11.93 -9.61
CA LEU A 35 -9.47 -11.06 -9.36
C LEU A 35 -9.60 -10.69 -7.88
N GLU A 36 -9.46 -11.67 -6.99
CA GLU A 36 -9.47 -11.46 -5.54
C GLU A 36 -8.31 -10.57 -5.10
N ARG A 37 -7.10 -10.78 -5.65
CA ARG A 37 -5.93 -9.94 -5.41
C ARG A 37 -6.22 -8.51 -5.79
N MET A 38 -6.84 -8.27 -6.94
CA MET A 38 -7.18 -6.92 -7.39
C MET A 38 -8.19 -6.25 -6.46
N ALA A 39 -9.28 -6.96 -6.11
CA ALA A 39 -10.31 -6.46 -5.21
C ALA A 39 -9.76 -6.20 -3.79
N THR A 40 -9.02 -7.15 -3.24
CA THR A 40 -8.41 -7.03 -1.90
C THR A 40 -7.35 -5.94 -1.86
N SER A 41 -6.57 -5.73 -2.92
CA SER A 41 -5.59 -4.63 -2.98
C SER A 41 -6.27 -3.26 -2.85
N ILE A 42 -7.34 -3.04 -3.61
CA ILE A 42 -8.09 -1.78 -3.57
C ILE A 42 -8.73 -1.59 -2.20
N ALA A 43 -9.38 -2.64 -1.68
CA ALA A 43 -10.03 -2.61 -0.37
C ALA A 43 -9.02 -2.34 0.77
N LEU A 44 -7.87 -3.03 0.76
CA LEU A 44 -6.84 -2.84 1.78
C LEU A 44 -6.30 -1.43 1.75
N SER A 45 -5.99 -0.89 0.57
CA SER A 45 -5.42 0.45 0.52
C SER A 45 -6.42 1.52 0.93
N ALA A 46 -7.68 1.40 0.48
CA ALA A 46 -8.77 2.28 0.88
C ALA A 46 -9.05 2.23 2.39
N ALA A 47 -8.68 1.15 3.08
CA ALA A 47 -8.73 1.08 4.54
C ALA A 47 -7.46 1.63 5.20
N PHE A 48 -6.27 1.15 4.80
CA PHE A 48 -4.99 1.43 5.46
C PHE A 48 -4.56 2.89 5.30
N VAL A 49 -4.60 3.43 4.08
CA VAL A 49 -4.07 4.78 3.83
C VAL A 49 -4.90 5.83 4.58
N PRO A 50 -6.24 5.85 4.50
CA PRO A 50 -7.04 6.78 5.29
C PRO A 50 -6.91 6.55 6.79
N ALA A 51 -6.83 5.30 7.26
CA ALA A 51 -6.63 5.03 8.68
C ALA A 51 -5.32 5.62 9.19
N VAL A 52 -4.20 5.39 8.50
CA VAL A 52 -2.89 5.93 8.90
C VAL A 52 -2.88 7.45 8.86
N LEU A 53 -3.50 8.08 7.85
CA LEU A 53 -3.59 9.54 7.78
C LEU A 53 -4.50 10.12 8.87
N TYR A 54 -5.64 9.49 9.13
CA TYR A 54 -6.55 9.89 10.19
C TYR A 54 -5.88 9.79 11.55
N PHE A 55 -5.30 8.63 11.89
CA PHE A 55 -4.61 8.45 13.16
C PHE A 55 -3.36 9.34 13.27
N GLY A 56 -2.59 9.51 12.19
CA GLY A 56 -1.46 10.44 12.16
C GLY A 56 -1.88 11.89 12.41
N ASN A 57 -3.03 12.29 11.87
CA ASN A 57 -3.59 13.61 12.13
C ASN A 57 -4.13 13.76 13.55
N THR A 58 -4.93 12.79 14.03
CA THR A 58 -5.59 12.88 15.34
C THR A 58 -4.62 12.70 16.52
N ILE A 59 -3.64 11.79 16.41
CA ILE A 59 -2.75 11.43 17.52
C ILE A 59 -1.49 12.29 17.51
N VAL A 60 -0.87 12.48 16.34
CA VAL A 60 0.42 13.15 16.19
C VAL A 60 0.27 14.61 15.73
N GLY A 61 -0.94 15.03 15.34
CA GLY A 61 -1.19 16.37 14.82
C GLY A 61 -0.66 16.58 13.39
N LEU A 62 -0.34 15.53 12.65
CA LEU A 62 0.20 15.65 11.29
C LEU A 62 -0.89 16.16 10.32
N PRO A 63 -0.68 17.27 9.61
CA PRO A 63 -1.69 17.79 8.69
C PRO A 63 -1.90 16.82 7.51
N ILE A 64 -3.15 16.65 7.08
CA ILE A 64 -3.48 15.85 5.89
C ILE A 64 -3.22 16.70 4.65
N THR A 65 -2.10 16.41 4.00
CA THR A 65 -1.62 17.10 2.79
C THR A 65 -1.23 16.05 1.74
N ALA A 66 -1.03 16.46 0.49
CA ALA A 66 -0.52 15.56 -0.53
C ALA A 66 0.83 14.93 -0.14
N MET A 67 1.68 15.68 0.56
CA MET A 67 2.99 15.20 1.02
C MET A 67 2.85 14.13 2.11
N THR A 68 2.00 14.34 3.10
CA THR A 68 1.79 13.37 4.18
C THR A 68 1.05 12.12 3.68
N ALA A 69 0.12 12.27 2.74
CA ALA A 69 -0.51 11.16 2.03
C ALA A 69 0.49 10.31 1.23
N ALA A 70 1.38 10.96 0.48
CA ALA A 70 2.44 10.26 -0.25
C ALA A 70 3.40 9.54 0.70
N GLY A 71 3.83 10.20 1.78
CA GLY A 71 4.69 9.61 2.80
C GLY A 71 4.06 8.39 3.49
N ALA A 72 2.79 8.51 3.93
CA ALA A 72 2.06 7.38 4.51
C ALA A 72 1.95 6.20 3.54
N THR A 73 1.65 6.48 2.27
CA THR A 73 1.58 5.45 1.22
C THR A 73 2.92 4.72 1.06
N LEU A 74 4.04 5.46 1.02
CA LEU A 74 5.37 4.88 0.94
C LEU A 74 5.72 4.04 2.17
N VAL A 75 5.38 4.50 3.37
CA VAL A 75 5.62 3.77 4.62
C VAL A 75 4.83 2.46 4.63
N ILE A 76 3.55 2.49 4.24
CA ILE A 76 2.71 1.28 4.21
C ILE A 76 3.24 0.30 3.15
N ALA A 77 3.53 0.77 1.94
CA ALA A 77 4.03 -0.08 0.86
C ALA A 77 5.42 -0.65 1.20
N GLY A 78 6.34 0.20 1.65
CA GLY A 78 7.70 -0.18 2.03
C GLY A 78 7.74 -1.12 3.23
N GLY A 79 6.90 -0.88 4.24
CA GLY A 79 6.76 -1.79 5.39
C GLY A 79 6.28 -3.17 4.95
N GLY A 80 5.29 -3.23 4.06
CA GLY A 80 4.80 -4.49 3.51
C GLY A 80 5.85 -5.23 2.67
N THR A 81 6.64 -4.53 1.85
CA THR A 81 7.66 -5.16 1.01
C THR A 81 8.80 -5.71 1.87
N ILE A 82 9.26 -4.96 2.87
CA ILE A 82 10.26 -5.43 3.83
C ILE A 82 9.75 -6.66 4.57
N PHE A 83 8.49 -6.66 5.01
CA PHE A 83 7.89 -7.79 5.71
C PHE A 83 7.81 -9.04 4.83
N LEU A 84 7.35 -8.91 3.58
CA LEU A 84 7.35 -10.00 2.61
C LEU A 84 8.75 -10.55 2.36
N TRP A 85 9.73 -9.67 2.15
CA TRP A 85 11.10 -10.08 1.88
C TRP A 85 11.69 -10.87 3.06
N ARG A 86 11.39 -10.44 4.29
CA ARG A 86 11.76 -11.19 5.50
C ARG A 86 11.10 -12.56 5.56
N GLN A 87 9.82 -12.68 5.22
CA GLN A 87 9.14 -13.98 5.19
C GLN A 87 9.77 -14.94 4.19
N VAL A 88 10.09 -14.46 2.99
CA VAL A 88 10.75 -15.26 1.96
C VAL A 88 12.14 -15.72 2.44
N SER A 89 12.94 -14.81 3.00
CA SER A 89 14.29 -15.15 3.49
C SER A 89 14.31 -16.15 4.65
N LEU A 90 13.28 -16.15 5.50
CA LEU A 90 13.20 -17.08 6.63
C LEU A 90 12.66 -18.44 6.20
N GLY A 91 11.82 -18.49 5.17
CA GLY A 91 11.33 -19.75 4.59
C GLY A 91 12.42 -20.60 3.95
N GLU A 92 13.46 -19.97 3.39
CA GLU A 92 14.61 -20.68 2.79
C GLU A 92 15.51 -21.35 3.86
N SER A 93 15.63 -20.76 5.05
CA SER A 93 16.50 -21.28 6.13
C SER A 93 15.99 -22.52 6.88
N SER A 94 14.78 -23.01 6.58
CA SER A 94 14.21 -24.22 7.19
C SER A 94 14.31 -25.48 6.31
N GLN A 95 14.93 -25.38 5.13
CA GLN A 95 15.13 -26.51 4.21
C GLN A 95 16.60 -26.96 4.05
N GLU A 96 17.54 -26.32 4.76
CA GLU A 96 18.92 -26.82 4.95
C GLU A 96 19.05 -27.62 6.24
#